data_AF-A0A7C5WP79-F1
#
_entry.id   AF-A0A7C5WP79-F1
#
_cell.length_a   1.000
_cell.length_b   1.000
_cell.length_c   1.000
_cell.angle_alpha   90.00
_cell.angle_beta   90.00
_cell.angle_gamma   90.00
#
_symmetry.space_group_name_H-M   'P 1'
#
loop_
_entity.id
_entity.type
_entity.pdbx_description
1 polymer ?
#
loop_
_entity_poly.entity_id
_entity_poly.type
_entity_poly.pdbx_seq_one_letter_code
_entity_poly.pdbx_strand_id
1 'polypeptide(L)'
;MRIAFRIRNFKTVFLVALAALTLPVRAQQISPNGVKHMPRSKMQVRPWHPFPQHVTYAPGTIRPDHRSQAEQDADMVAIYEAWKSRYLVPTGTEPDGHPRYRILHHRDPASDTVSEGMGYGMMIVAYMAGHEPEARTIFDGLYEYVLDHPSVNGPGLMDWDVPADESPTPPEEDSAFDGDADIAFSLLVASAQWGNRGRFNYRAESRRVLDAIMLRTVGEHSNLALLGDWVNEPGDEYDEYDARTS
;
A
#
# COMPACT_ATOMS: atom_id res chain seq x y z
N MET A 1 -12.35 4.50 40.47
CA MET A 1 -12.83 3.41 41.35
C MET A 1 -13.80 2.52 40.58
N ARG A 2 -13.32 1.34 40.15
CA ARG A 2 -13.96 0.08 39.69
C ARG A 2 -12.77 -0.77 39.17
N ILE A 3 -12.05 -1.56 39.99
CA ILE A 3 -12.26 -2.99 40.37
C ILE A 3 -12.51 -3.85 39.12
N ALA A 4 -11.76 -4.90 38.73
CA ALA A 4 -10.80 -5.78 39.41
C ALA A 4 -9.98 -6.66 38.42
N PHE A 5 -8.76 -7.06 38.86
CA PHE A 5 -8.10 -8.41 38.84
C PHE A 5 -8.11 -9.32 37.59
N ARG A 6 -7.15 -10.22 37.27
CA ARG A 6 -5.79 -10.68 37.69
C ARG A 6 -5.60 -12.02 36.89
N ILE A 7 -4.45 -12.43 36.33
CA ILE A 7 -3.51 -13.47 36.83
C ILE A 7 -2.69 -14.10 35.67
N ARG A 8 -1.35 -14.02 35.80
CA ARG A 8 -0.22 -14.99 35.63
C ARG A 8 -0.03 -15.93 34.41
N ASN A 9 1.18 -15.79 33.85
CA ASN A 9 2.22 -16.78 33.48
C ASN A 9 2.03 -18.25 33.89
N PHE A 10 2.38 -19.17 32.96
CA PHE A 10 2.95 -20.49 33.26
C PHE A 10 3.97 -20.91 32.19
N LYS A 11 5.17 -21.30 32.65
CA LYS A 11 6.21 -22.06 31.91
C LYS A 11 6.01 -23.56 32.19
N THR A 12 6.50 -24.43 31.29
CA THR A 12 7.24 -25.71 31.55
C THR A 12 6.80 -26.93 30.70
N VAL A 13 7.71 -27.33 29.80
CA VAL A 13 8.24 -28.70 29.47
C VAL A 13 7.36 -29.74 28.76
N PHE A 14 7.86 -30.25 27.63
CA PHE A 14 8.05 -31.70 27.43
C PHE A 14 9.29 -31.97 26.55
N LEU A 15 10.14 -32.88 27.02
CA LEU A 15 11.35 -33.40 26.37
C LEU A 15 11.20 -34.92 26.33
N VAL A 16 11.25 -35.55 25.15
CA VAL A 16 11.49 -37.00 25.02
C VAL A 16 12.38 -37.26 23.81
N ALA A 17 13.40 -38.06 24.08
CA ALA A 17 14.51 -38.45 23.22
C ALA A 17 14.10 -39.47 22.15
N LEU A 18 14.86 -39.50 21.05
CA LEU A 18 15.09 -40.75 20.33
C LEU A 18 16.56 -40.84 19.92
N ALA A 19 17.21 -41.89 20.42
CA ALA A 19 18.58 -42.27 20.10
C ALA A 19 18.63 -43.02 18.75
N ALA A 20 19.66 -42.78 17.95
CA ALA A 20 20.07 -43.69 16.89
C ALA A 20 21.59 -43.64 16.67
N LEU A 21 22.21 -44.78 17.01
CA LEU A 21 23.45 -45.42 16.54
C LEU A 21 24.51 -44.56 15.81
N THR A 22 25.69 -44.52 16.43
CA THR A 22 26.97 -44.22 15.79
C THR A 22 27.51 -45.44 15.02
N LEU A 23 27.76 -45.29 13.72
CA LEU A 23 28.65 -46.16 12.94
C LEU A 23 29.72 -45.29 12.25
N PRO A 24 30.97 -45.75 12.12
CA PRO A 24 32.03 -44.96 11.49
C PRO A 24 31.90 -45.04 9.98
N VAL A 25 31.63 -43.91 9.32
CA VAL A 25 31.77 -43.79 7.87
C VAL A 25 33.22 -43.46 7.57
N ARG A 26 33.91 -44.43 6.95
CA ARG A 26 35.21 -44.23 6.31
C ARG A 26 35.01 -43.39 5.05
N ALA A 27 35.74 -42.28 4.96
CA ALA A 27 35.67 -41.31 3.88
C ALA A 27 35.92 -41.95 2.50
N GLN A 28 35.00 -41.69 1.56
CA GLN A 28 35.33 -41.61 0.14
C GLN A 28 35.43 -40.13 -0.23
N GLN A 29 36.60 -39.74 -0.73
CA GLN A 29 36.84 -38.41 -1.28
C GLN A 29 35.90 -38.18 -2.48
N ILE A 30 34.99 -37.22 -2.34
CA ILE A 30 34.32 -36.57 -3.46
C ILE A 30 34.80 -35.13 -3.49
N SER A 31 35.31 -34.74 -4.65
CA SER A 31 35.96 -33.46 -4.97
C SER A 31 35.11 -32.25 -4.56
N PRO A 32 35.70 -31.18 -3.98
CA PRO A 32 34.97 -29.99 -3.58
C PRO A 32 34.85 -29.06 -4.78
N ASN A 33 33.82 -29.19 -5.59
CA ASN A 33 33.38 -28.12 -6.49
C ASN A 33 31.99 -28.40 -7.07
N GLY A 34 31.03 -27.53 -6.75
CA GLY A 34 29.90 -27.28 -7.66
C GLY A 34 28.50 -27.63 -7.15
N VAL A 35 28.15 -27.32 -5.91
CA VAL A 35 26.74 -26.94 -5.63
C VAL A 35 26.70 -25.43 -5.51
N LYS A 36 26.59 -24.75 -6.66
CA LYS A 36 26.09 -23.38 -6.67
C LYS A 36 24.65 -23.48 -6.17
N HIS A 37 24.39 -23.03 -4.94
CA HIS A 37 23.05 -22.63 -4.56
C HIS A 37 22.61 -21.56 -5.56
N MET A 38 21.83 -21.96 -6.58
CA MET A 38 21.11 -20.99 -7.37
C MET A 38 20.14 -20.31 -6.41
N PRO A 39 20.19 -18.97 -6.27
CA PRO A 39 19.12 -18.27 -5.59
C PRO A 39 17.82 -18.63 -6.30
N ARG A 40 16.76 -18.96 -5.54
CA ARG A 40 15.40 -19.02 -6.11
C ARG A 40 15.20 -17.70 -6.84
N SER A 41 15.07 -17.73 -8.17
CA SER A 41 14.71 -16.53 -8.90
C SER A 41 13.37 -16.06 -8.35
N LYS A 42 13.30 -14.82 -7.88
CA LYS A 42 12.02 -14.18 -7.59
C LYS A 42 11.23 -14.23 -8.89
N MET A 43 10.22 -15.10 -8.97
CA MET A 43 9.42 -15.24 -10.17
C MET A 43 8.54 -14.00 -10.26
N GLN A 44 9.03 -12.97 -10.95
CA GLN A 44 8.36 -11.69 -11.11
C GLN A 44 7.04 -11.93 -11.84
N VAL A 45 5.91 -11.66 -11.18
CA VAL A 45 4.58 -11.84 -11.79
C VAL A 45 4.44 -10.80 -12.90
N ARG A 46 4.29 -11.27 -14.14
CA ARG A 46 4.08 -10.37 -15.27
C ARG A 46 2.73 -9.64 -15.12
N PRO A 47 2.71 -8.30 -15.22
CA PRO A 47 1.46 -7.54 -15.22
C PRO A 47 0.53 -7.95 -16.38
N TRP A 48 -0.78 -7.95 -16.14
CA TRP A 48 -1.79 -8.23 -17.17
C TRP A 48 -2.07 -7.04 -18.09
N HIS A 49 -1.87 -5.81 -17.59
CA HIS A 49 -2.08 -4.59 -18.37
C HIS A 49 -0.83 -3.69 -18.33
N PRO A 50 0.30 -4.13 -18.90
CA PRO A 50 1.56 -3.39 -18.82
C PRO A 50 1.45 -2.00 -19.45
N PHE A 51 2.13 -1.02 -18.86
CA PHE A 51 2.36 0.27 -19.51
C PHE A 51 3.22 0.12 -20.78
N PRO A 52 2.93 0.86 -21.87
CA PRO A 52 1.74 1.69 -22.09
C PRO A 52 0.56 0.86 -22.66
N GLN A 53 -0.67 1.14 -22.21
CA GLN A 53 -1.85 0.38 -22.64
C GLN A 53 -2.53 0.92 -23.91
N HIS A 54 -2.25 2.17 -24.30
CA HIS A 54 -2.83 2.85 -25.48
C HIS A 54 -4.36 2.71 -25.59
N VAL A 55 -5.06 2.95 -24.48
CA VAL A 55 -6.52 2.83 -24.39
C VAL A 55 -7.20 3.75 -25.41
N THR A 56 -8.22 3.21 -26.09
CA THR A 56 -9.13 4.00 -26.93
C THR A 56 -10.24 4.56 -26.08
N TYR A 57 -10.29 5.89 -25.96
CA TYR A 57 -11.34 6.60 -25.23
C TYR A 57 -12.64 6.72 -26.05
N ALA A 58 -13.67 7.29 -25.43
CA ALA A 58 -14.97 7.48 -26.05
C ALA A 58 -14.89 8.25 -27.38
N PRO A 59 -15.81 7.99 -28.34
CA PRO A 59 -15.84 8.72 -29.60
C PRO A 59 -15.89 10.23 -29.39
N GLY A 60 -15.02 10.97 -30.08
CA GLY A 60 -14.92 12.42 -29.97
C GLY A 60 -13.90 12.93 -28.95
N THR A 61 -13.30 12.05 -28.13
CA THR A 61 -12.16 12.43 -27.29
C THR A 61 -10.94 12.78 -28.15
N ILE A 62 -10.33 13.93 -27.87
CA ILE A 62 -9.07 14.36 -28.49
C ILE A 62 -7.87 13.96 -27.63
N ARG A 63 -6.72 13.76 -28.27
CA ARG A 63 -5.42 13.52 -27.63
C ARG A 63 -4.39 14.47 -28.24
N PRO A 64 -3.27 14.78 -27.55
CA PRO A 64 -2.18 15.51 -28.16
C PRO A 64 -1.76 14.86 -29.49
N ASP A 65 -1.71 15.65 -30.55
CA ASP A 65 -1.42 15.20 -31.92
C ASP A 65 -0.14 15.81 -32.51
N HIS A 66 0.48 16.77 -31.81
CA HIS A 66 1.75 17.39 -32.17
C HIS A 66 3.00 16.56 -31.79
N ARG A 67 2.80 15.44 -31.08
CA ARG A 67 3.85 14.49 -30.63
C ARG A 67 3.39 13.08 -31.01
N SER A 68 4.31 12.25 -31.50
CA SER A 68 4.00 10.84 -31.78
C SER A 68 3.65 10.08 -30.49
N GLN A 69 2.93 8.95 -30.61
CA GLN A 69 2.58 8.12 -29.45
C GLN A 69 3.83 7.68 -28.66
N ALA A 70 4.90 7.30 -29.37
CA ALA A 70 6.15 6.87 -28.73
C ALA A 70 6.83 8.00 -27.94
N GLU A 71 6.75 9.25 -28.42
CA GLU A 71 7.25 10.41 -27.68
C GLU A 71 6.39 10.70 -26.44
N GLN A 72 5.06 10.58 -26.54
CA GLN A 72 4.18 10.72 -25.37
C GLN A 72 4.45 9.65 -24.31
N ASP A 73 4.67 8.40 -24.72
CA ASP A 73 5.01 7.31 -23.80
C ASP A 73 6.36 7.57 -23.11
N ALA A 74 7.36 8.07 -23.87
CA ALA A 74 8.67 8.42 -23.33
C ALA A 74 8.59 9.61 -22.35
N ASP A 75 7.75 10.61 -22.63
CA ASP A 75 7.50 11.74 -21.73
C ASP A 75 6.88 11.24 -20.40
N MET A 76 5.91 10.33 -20.46
CA MET A 76 5.30 9.72 -19.26
C MET A 76 6.29 8.91 -18.44
N VAL A 77 7.16 8.12 -19.10
CA VAL A 77 8.26 7.42 -18.42
C VAL A 77 9.19 8.41 -17.70
N ALA A 78 9.60 9.49 -18.37
CA ALA A 78 10.48 10.49 -17.78
C ALA A 78 9.83 11.19 -16.56
N ILE A 79 8.53 11.49 -16.64
CA ILE A 79 7.76 12.06 -15.52
C ILE A 79 7.69 11.08 -14.35
N TYR A 80 7.40 9.80 -14.61
CA TYR A 80 7.34 8.77 -13.57
C TYR A 80 8.68 8.61 -12.85
N GLU A 81 9.80 8.49 -13.58
CA GLU A 81 11.12 8.33 -12.96
C GLU A 81 11.51 9.57 -12.13
N ALA A 82 11.16 10.77 -12.62
CA ALA A 82 11.37 12.01 -11.89
C ALA A 82 10.49 12.11 -10.64
N TRP A 83 9.25 11.62 -10.69
CA TRP A 83 8.36 11.57 -9.53
C TRP A 83 8.86 10.54 -8.50
N LYS A 84 9.13 9.31 -8.94
CA LYS A 84 9.56 8.19 -8.08
C LYS A 84 10.82 8.57 -7.31
N SER A 85 11.82 9.15 -7.98
CA SER A 85 13.09 9.55 -7.35
C SER A 85 12.96 10.67 -6.32
N ARG A 86 11.86 11.43 -6.33
CA ARG A 86 11.65 12.59 -5.46
C ARG A 86 10.70 12.33 -4.30
N TYR A 87 9.74 11.42 -4.48
CA TYR A 87 8.61 11.28 -3.55
C TYR A 87 8.47 9.89 -2.94
N LEU A 88 8.90 8.82 -3.62
CA LEU A 88 8.81 7.46 -3.09
C LEU A 88 10.00 7.16 -2.17
N VAL A 89 9.74 6.95 -0.88
CA VAL A 89 10.78 6.75 0.13
C VAL A 89 10.58 5.41 0.84
N PRO A 90 11.63 4.58 1.00
CA PRO A 90 11.55 3.37 1.81
C PRO A 90 11.49 3.72 3.30
N THR A 91 10.59 3.10 4.05
CA THR A 91 10.37 3.38 5.48
C THR A 91 10.75 2.22 6.39
N GLY A 92 10.91 1.03 5.84
CA GLY A 92 11.23 -0.15 6.63
C GLY A 92 11.10 -1.43 5.84
N THR A 93 11.00 -2.54 6.56
CA THR A 93 10.81 -3.85 5.97
C THR A 93 9.95 -4.69 6.90
N GLU A 94 8.98 -5.39 6.32
CA GLU A 94 8.15 -6.36 7.00
C GLU A 94 8.99 -7.52 7.56
N PRO A 95 8.50 -8.28 8.56
CA PRO A 95 9.23 -9.40 9.14
C PRO A 95 9.69 -10.47 8.13
N ASP A 96 8.99 -10.59 6.99
CA ASP A 96 9.30 -11.52 5.91
C ASP A 96 10.27 -10.95 4.85
N GLY A 97 10.74 -9.71 5.03
CA GLY A 97 11.69 -9.06 4.13
C GLY A 97 11.04 -8.22 3.02
N HIS A 98 9.72 -8.05 3.02
CA HIS A 98 9.05 -7.18 2.04
C HIS A 98 9.31 -5.69 2.37
N PRO A 99 9.82 -4.87 1.42
CA PRO A 99 10.08 -3.47 1.70
C PRO A 99 8.78 -2.67 1.87
N ARG A 100 8.81 -1.68 2.76
CA ARG A 100 7.72 -0.72 2.95
C ARG A 100 8.10 0.63 2.35
N TYR A 101 7.12 1.35 1.82
CA TYR A 101 7.31 2.66 1.20
C TYR A 101 6.24 3.64 1.68
N ARG A 102 6.59 4.93 1.65
CA ARG A 102 5.65 6.05 1.78
C ARG A 102 5.85 7.07 0.66
N ILE A 103 4.89 7.97 0.49
CA ILE A 103 4.97 9.09 -0.43
C ILE A 103 5.15 10.38 0.37
N LEU A 104 6.24 11.12 0.11
CA LEU A 104 6.44 12.42 0.74
C LEU A 104 5.40 13.44 0.25
N HIS A 105 4.81 14.21 1.15
CA HIS A 105 3.94 15.32 0.79
C HIS A 105 4.75 16.44 0.10
N HIS A 106 5.91 16.79 0.66
CA HIS A 106 6.84 17.77 0.11
C HIS A 106 8.19 17.14 -0.26
N ARG A 107 9.01 17.82 -1.07
CA ARG A 107 10.34 17.34 -1.48
C ARG A 107 11.39 17.54 -0.37
N ASP A 108 11.08 17.06 0.82
CA ASP A 108 11.93 17.07 2.01
C ASP A 108 11.82 15.70 2.70
N PRO A 109 12.92 14.98 2.99
CA PRO A 109 12.87 13.73 3.75
C PRO A 109 12.23 13.85 5.15
N ALA A 110 12.21 15.05 5.74
CA ALA A 110 11.52 15.35 6.99
C ALA A 110 10.02 15.70 6.79
N SER A 111 9.53 15.68 5.54
CA SER A 111 8.10 15.85 5.26
C SER A 111 7.31 14.67 5.80
N ASP A 112 6.15 15.02 6.34
CA ASP A 112 4.95 14.20 6.46
C ASP A 112 4.59 13.40 5.19
N THR A 113 3.72 12.43 5.40
CA THR A 113 3.01 11.70 4.37
C THR A 113 1.52 11.88 4.60
N VAL A 114 0.83 12.42 3.59
CA VAL A 114 -0.62 12.53 3.61
C VAL A 114 -1.29 11.38 2.85
N SER A 115 -2.50 10.98 3.29
CA SER A 115 -3.26 9.89 2.66
C SER A 115 -3.53 10.14 1.17
N GLU A 116 -3.74 11.40 0.77
CA GLU A 116 -3.88 11.83 -0.63
C GLU A 116 -2.65 11.41 -1.47
N GLY A 117 -1.44 11.71 -0.97
CA GLY A 117 -0.19 11.34 -1.63
C GLY A 117 -0.02 9.82 -1.73
N MET A 118 -0.47 9.07 -0.73
CA MET A 118 -0.48 7.61 -0.76
C MET A 118 -1.42 7.04 -1.83
N GLY A 119 -2.65 7.56 -1.91
CA GLY A 119 -3.61 7.22 -2.96
C GLY A 119 -3.03 7.45 -4.37
N TYR A 120 -2.46 8.64 -4.60
CA TYR A 120 -1.78 8.97 -5.84
C TYR A 120 -0.62 8.01 -6.14
N GLY A 121 0.25 7.75 -5.17
CA GLY A 121 1.40 6.88 -5.34
C GLY A 121 1.02 5.44 -5.69
N MET A 122 0.03 4.88 -4.99
CA MET A 122 -0.48 3.55 -5.27
C MET A 122 -1.05 3.46 -6.69
N MET A 123 -1.85 4.46 -7.10
CA MET A 123 -2.41 4.52 -8.44
C MET A 123 -1.33 4.64 -9.53
N ILE A 124 -0.40 5.58 -9.37
CA ILE A 124 0.71 5.80 -10.33
C ILE A 124 1.53 4.53 -10.51
N VAL A 125 1.95 3.89 -9.41
CA VAL A 125 2.79 2.67 -9.46
C VAL A 125 2.05 1.52 -10.14
N ALA A 126 0.75 1.34 -9.85
CA ALA A 126 -0.04 0.29 -10.50
C ALA A 126 -0.14 0.49 -12.02
N TYR A 127 -0.37 1.74 -12.48
CA TYR A 127 -0.42 2.05 -13.91
C TYR A 127 0.92 1.95 -14.62
N MET A 128 2.04 2.19 -13.92
CA MET A 128 3.40 2.10 -14.49
C MET A 128 3.97 0.67 -14.49
N ALA A 129 3.24 -0.30 -13.95
CA ALA A 129 3.62 -1.71 -14.01
C ALA A 129 3.91 -2.14 -15.46
N GLY A 130 5.04 -2.83 -15.66
CA GLY A 130 5.51 -3.22 -17.00
C GLY A 130 6.70 -2.36 -17.46
N HIS A 131 6.61 -1.04 -17.30
CA HIS A 131 7.80 -0.18 -17.31
C HIS A 131 8.56 -0.30 -16.00
N GLU A 132 7.85 -0.20 -14.88
CA GLU A 132 8.39 -0.46 -13.54
C GLU A 132 8.35 -1.97 -13.26
N PRO A 133 9.50 -2.66 -13.19
CA PRO A 133 9.55 -4.10 -12.93
C PRO A 133 9.20 -4.46 -11.47
N GLU A 134 9.44 -3.56 -10.52
CA GLU A 134 9.14 -3.77 -9.09
C GLU A 134 7.80 -3.17 -8.68
N ALA A 135 6.91 -2.85 -9.63
CA ALA A 135 5.69 -2.09 -9.37
C ALA A 135 4.80 -2.77 -8.33
N ARG A 136 4.68 -4.11 -8.42
CA ARG A 136 3.90 -4.88 -7.43
C ARG A 136 4.54 -4.82 -6.04
N THR A 137 5.87 -4.97 -5.95
CA THR A 137 6.60 -4.87 -4.69
C THR A 137 6.42 -3.49 -4.06
N ILE A 138 6.52 -2.44 -4.86
CA ILE A 138 6.32 -1.05 -4.39
C ILE A 138 4.87 -0.84 -3.95
N PHE A 139 3.90 -1.25 -4.77
CA PHE A 139 2.48 -1.12 -4.46
C PHE A 139 2.11 -1.84 -3.17
N ASP A 140 2.53 -3.10 -3.02
CA ASP A 140 2.30 -3.89 -1.82
C ASP A 140 2.92 -3.19 -0.59
N GLY A 141 4.08 -2.56 -0.74
CA GLY A 141 4.77 -1.87 0.35
C GLY A 141 4.19 -0.50 0.71
N LEU A 142 3.56 0.17 -0.26
CA LEU A 142 2.74 1.35 -0.01
C LEU A 142 1.46 0.96 0.74
N TYR A 143 0.84 -0.16 0.38
CA TYR A 143 -0.38 -0.61 1.05
C TYR A 143 -0.13 -1.08 2.49
N GLU A 144 1.01 -1.72 2.78
CA GLU A 144 1.40 -1.99 4.18
C GLU A 144 1.51 -0.70 4.99
N TYR A 145 2.04 0.38 4.41
CA TYR A 145 2.08 1.69 5.08
C TYR A 145 0.68 2.23 5.38
N VAL A 146 -0.27 2.08 4.44
CA VAL A 146 -1.68 2.42 4.68
C VAL A 146 -2.27 1.61 5.85
N LEU A 147 -1.97 0.32 5.93
CA LEU A 147 -2.51 -0.56 6.99
C LEU A 147 -1.94 -0.24 8.38
N ASP A 148 -0.73 0.29 8.46
CA ASP A 148 -0.07 0.64 9.72
C ASP A 148 -0.53 1.98 10.29
N HIS A 149 -1.19 2.82 9.49
CA HIS A 149 -1.65 4.15 9.88
C HIS A 149 -3.18 4.27 9.71
N PRO A 150 -3.98 3.49 10.46
CA PRO A 150 -5.43 3.55 10.38
C PRO A 150 -5.95 4.84 11.02
N SER A 151 -7.04 5.40 10.47
CA SER A 151 -7.74 6.47 11.16
C SER A 151 -8.35 6.00 12.49
N VAL A 152 -8.34 6.88 13.50
CA VAL A 152 -8.93 6.62 14.83
C VAL A 152 -10.45 6.51 14.78
N ASN A 153 -11.11 7.18 13.84
CA ASN A 153 -12.55 7.11 13.69
C ASN A 153 -12.93 5.95 12.76
N GLY A 154 -12.17 5.70 11.70
CA GLY A 154 -12.39 4.56 10.80
C GLY A 154 -11.15 3.69 10.65
N PRO A 155 -10.99 2.57 11.39
CA PRO A 155 -9.87 1.63 11.17
C PRO A 155 -9.84 0.97 9.78
N GLY A 156 -10.88 1.22 8.98
CA GLY A 156 -10.97 0.88 7.57
C GLY A 156 -10.28 1.87 6.62
N LEU A 157 -9.95 3.06 7.10
CA LEU A 157 -9.47 4.25 6.42
C LEU A 157 -8.07 4.61 6.92
N MET A 158 -7.37 5.48 6.20
CA MET A 158 -6.01 5.92 6.54
C MET A 158 -6.04 7.24 7.30
N ASP A 159 -5.15 7.39 8.28
CA ASP A 159 -4.78 8.68 8.85
C ASP A 159 -4.33 9.65 7.74
N TRP A 160 -4.92 10.84 7.74
CA TRP A 160 -4.72 11.82 6.67
C TRP A 160 -3.33 12.47 6.69
N ASP A 161 -2.65 12.56 7.84
CA ASP A 161 -1.33 13.19 8.00
C ASP A 161 -0.43 12.43 8.99
N VAL A 162 0.52 11.68 8.43
CA VAL A 162 1.50 10.91 9.20
C VAL A 162 2.83 11.65 9.24
N PRO A 163 3.36 12.01 10.43
CA PRO A 163 4.65 12.69 10.53
C PRO A 163 5.79 11.78 10.06
N ALA A 164 6.92 12.39 9.69
CA ALA A 164 8.06 11.66 9.12
C ALA A 164 8.65 10.57 10.01
N ASP A 165 8.48 10.67 11.33
CA ASP A 165 8.92 9.69 12.32
C ASP A 165 7.84 8.66 12.70
N GLU A 166 6.67 8.71 12.05
CA GLU A 166 5.52 7.83 12.29
C GLU A 166 5.05 7.86 13.76
N SER A 167 5.33 8.97 14.47
CA SER A 167 4.84 9.15 15.83
C SER A 167 3.32 9.41 15.83
N PRO A 168 2.56 8.79 16.75
CA PRO A 168 1.13 9.06 16.88
C PRO A 168 0.86 10.55 17.16
N THR A 169 -0.16 11.11 16.51
CA THR A 169 -0.57 12.53 16.60
C THR A 169 -1.98 12.72 17.18
N PRO A 170 -2.37 12.03 18.28
CA PRO A 170 -3.73 12.14 18.80
C PRO A 170 -4.06 13.57 19.28
N PRO A 171 -5.28 14.08 19.01
CA PRO A 171 -6.44 13.40 18.42
C PRO A 171 -6.56 13.50 16.89
N GLU A 172 -5.54 14.03 16.19
CA GLU A 172 -5.62 14.48 14.77
C GLU A 172 -5.46 13.37 13.73
N GLU A 173 -5.61 12.10 14.14
CA GLU A 173 -5.40 10.88 13.34
C GLU A 173 -6.68 10.48 12.56
N ASP A 174 -7.41 11.47 12.05
CA ASP A 174 -8.66 11.30 11.32
C ASP A 174 -8.40 11.01 9.82
N SER A 175 -9.43 10.61 9.06
CA SER A 175 -9.27 10.31 7.64
C SER A 175 -9.57 11.51 6.73
N ALA A 176 -9.14 11.41 5.46
CA ALA A 176 -9.57 12.29 4.37
C ALA A 176 -10.15 11.46 3.22
N PHE A 177 -11.37 11.81 2.78
CA PHE A 177 -12.15 11.01 1.84
C PHE A 177 -11.42 10.75 0.51
N ASP A 178 -10.75 11.77 -0.03
CA ASP A 178 -10.04 11.73 -1.31
C ASP A 178 -8.89 10.72 -1.29
N GLY A 179 -8.06 10.74 -0.25
CA GLY A 179 -7.00 9.76 -0.04
C GLY A 179 -7.54 8.33 0.03
N ASP A 180 -8.58 8.11 0.83
CA ASP A 180 -9.21 6.79 0.97
C ASP A 180 -9.85 6.30 -0.34
N ALA A 181 -10.49 7.20 -1.10
CA ALA A 181 -11.09 6.89 -2.39
C ALA A 181 -10.05 6.44 -3.43
N ASP A 182 -8.91 7.12 -3.51
CA ASP A 182 -7.82 6.74 -4.40
C ASP A 182 -7.10 5.47 -3.95
N ILE A 183 -6.96 5.23 -2.64
CA ILE A 183 -6.49 3.95 -2.10
C ILE A 183 -7.43 2.82 -2.53
N ALA A 184 -8.75 2.98 -2.33
CA ALA A 184 -9.74 1.99 -2.71
C ALA A 184 -9.74 1.71 -4.23
N PHE A 185 -9.62 2.76 -5.05
CA PHE A 185 -9.57 2.64 -6.49
C PHE A 185 -8.28 1.98 -6.97
N SER A 186 -7.13 2.38 -6.44
CA SER A 186 -5.83 1.81 -6.80
C SER A 186 -5.73 0.31 -6.47
N LEU A 187 -6.41 -0.15 -5.41
CA LEU A 187 -6.57 -1.59 -5.12
C LEU A 187 -7.39 -2.33 -6.19
N LEU A 188 -8.41 -1.69 -6.80
CA LEU A 188 -9.09 -2.29 -7.96
C LEU A 188 -8.17 -2.35 -9.18
N VAL A 189 -7.38 -1.29 -9.42
CA VAL A 189 -6.37 -1.27 -10.48
C VAL A 189 -5.37 -2.41 -10.26
N ALA A 190 -4.86 -2.59 -9.03
CA ALA A 190 -3.97 -3.69 -8.67
C ALA A 190 -4.62 -5.07 -8.86
N SER A 191 -5.90 -5.23 -8.50
CA SER A 191 -6.65 -6.46 -8.77
C SER A 191 -6.71 -6.77 -10.27
N ALA A 192 -6.87 -5.76 -11.13
CA ALA A 192 -6.84 -5.94 -12.58
C ALA A 192 -5.42 -6.21 -13.09
N GLN A 193 -4.41 -5.57 -12.49
CA GLN A 193 -3.02 -5.65 -12.93
C GLN A 193 -2.37 -7.00 -12.62
N TRP A 194 -2.63 -7.55 -11.43
CA TRP A 194 -1.88 -8.70 -10.90
C TRP A 194 -2.75 -9.82 -10.30
N GLY A 195 -4.07 -9.66 -10.31
CA GLY A 195 -5.01 -10.59 -9.68
C GLY A 195 -4.88 -10.65 -8.15
N ASN A 196 -5.64 -11.54 -7.52
CA ASN A 196 -5.90 -11.52 -6.06
C ASN A 196 -5.27 -12.69 -5.29
N ARG A 197 -4.14 -13.22 -5.76
CA ARG A 197 -3.48 -14.42 -5.21
C ARG A 197 -2.06 -14.16 -4.70
N GLY A 198 -1.68 -12.90 -4.50
CA GLY A 198 -0.36 -12.53 -3.99
C GLY A 198 -0.37 -12.22 -2.51
N ARG A 199 0.48 -11.25 -2.11
CA ARG A 199 0.58 -10.74 -0.74
C ARG A 199 -0.79 -10.29 -0.21
N PHE A 200 -1.53 -9.58 -1.05
CA PHE A 200 -2.90 -9.15 -0.78
C PHE A 200 -3.90 -9.72 -1.77
N ASN A 201 -5.14 -9.84 -1.31
CA ASN A 201 -6.30 -9.95 -2.16
C ASN A 201 -6.84 -8.54 -2.44
N TYR A 202 -6.27 -7.85 -3.42
CA TYR A 202 -6.55 -6.44 -3.67
C TYR A 202 -8.05 -6.12 -3.84
N ARG A 203 -8.83 -7.03 -4.44
CA ARG A 203 -10.29 -6.87 -4.53
C ARG A 203 -10.96 -6.88 -3.15
N ALA A 204 -10.56 -7.80 -2.28
CA ALA A 204 -11.11 -7.87 -0.92
C ALA A 204 -10.68 -6.65 -0.09
N GLU A 205 -9.43 -6.21 -0.24
CA GLU A 205 -8.92 -5.01 0.43
C GLU A 205 -9.63 -3.74 -0.06
N SER A 206 -9.82 -3.58 -1.38
CA SER A 206 -10.61 -2.48 -1.94
C SER A 206 -12.03 -2.48 -1.37
N ARG A 207 -12.66 -3.65 -1.26
CA ARG A 207 -13.99 -3.77 -0.68
C ARG A 207 -14.02 -3.34 0.80
N ARG A 208 -13.00 -3.69 1.58
CA ARG A 208 -12.86 -3.27 2.98
C ARG A 208 -12.81 -1.75 3.10
N VAL A 209 -12.01 -1.08 2.26
CA VAL A 209 -11.91 0.39 2.25
C VAL A 209 -13.22 1.02 1.79
N LEU A 210 -13.85 0.50 0.73
CA LEU A 210 -15.15 1.01 0.25
C LEU A 210 -16.27 0.86 1.29
N ASP A 211 -16.33 -0.28 1.99
CA ASP A 211 -17.31 -0.47 3.07
C ASP A 211 -17.07 0.53 4.21
N ALA A 212 -15.82 0.89 4.49
CA ALA A 212 -15.47 1.91 5.48
C ALA A 212 -15.83 3.33 4.99
N ILE A 213 -15.54 3.66 3.73
CA ILE A 213 -15.94 4.94 3.10
C ILE A 213 -17.45 5.13 3.19
N MET A 214 -18.22 4.13 2.79
CA MET A 214 -19.69 4.20 2.84
C MET A 214 -20.23 4.36 4.27
N LEU A 215 -19.52 3.83 5.27
CA LEU A 215 -19.93 3.92 6.66
C LEU A 215 -19.53 5.25 7.32
N ARG A 216 -18.39 5.83 6.92
CA ARG A 216 -17.73 6.90 7.67
C ARG A 216 -17.60 8.22 6.93
N THR A 217 -17.57 8.21 5.59
CA THR A 217 -17.26 9.40 4.78
C THR A 217 -18.27 9.65 3.67
N VAL A 218 -19.47 9.07 3.79
CA VAL A 218 -20.64 9.40 2.96
C VAL A 218 -21.78 9.86 3.86
N GLY A 219 -22.32 11.05 3.58
CA GLY A 219 -23.42 11.64 4.37
C GLY A 219 -24.67 10.77 4.35
N GLU A 220 -25.24 10.47 5.52
CA GLU A 220 -26.42 9.60 5.66
C GLU A 220 -27.64 10.15 4.92
N HIS A 221 -27.82 11.48 4.89
CA HIS A 221 -28.95 12.09 4.20
C HIS A 221 -28.54 12.69 2.86
N SER A 222 -27.39 13.36 2.80
CA SER A 222 -26.94 14.00 1.55
C SER A 222 -26.53 12.99 0.48
N ASN A 223 -26.05 11.80 0.88
CA ASN A 223 -25.35 10.83 0.03
C ASN A 223 -24.16 11.45 -0.72
N LEU A 224 -23.60 12.54 -0.20
CA LEU A 224 -22.41 13.20 -0.72
C LEU A 224 -21.18 12.71 0.04
N ALA A 225 -20.02 12.83 -0.60
CA ALA A 225 -18.75 12.62 0.07
C ALA A 225 -18.54 13.69 1.15
N LEU A 226 -18.15 13.26 2.35
CA LEU A 226 -17.73 14.13 3.44
C LEU A 226 -16.25 14.50 3.28
N LEU A 227 -15.77 15.50 4.02
CA LEU A 227 -14.35 15.88 4.01
C LEU A 227 -13.44 14.76 4.54
N GLY A 228 -13.93 14.06 5.56
CA GLY A 228 -13.24 13.00 6.27
C GLY A 228 -14.19 12.35 7.26
N ASP A 229 -13.70 11.34 7.98
CA ASP A 229 -14.53 10.59 8.94
C ASP A 229 -14.74 11.30 10.29
N TRP A 230 -14.18 12.50 10.40
CA TRP A 230 -14.35 13.46 11.49
C TRP A 230 -15.53 14.40 11.28
N VAL A 231 -16.24 14.36 10.14
CA VAL A 231 -17.40 15.23 9.90
C VAL A 231 -18.65 14.68 10.59
N ASN A 232 -19.41 15.56 11.26
CA ASN A 232 -20.59 15.25 12.10
C ASN A 232 -20.27 14.59 13.46
N GLU A 233 -19.03 14.67 13.95
CA GLU A 233 -18.73 14.37 15.34
C GLU A 233 -19.34 15.46 16.26
N PRO A 234 -19.73 15.13 17.51
CA PRO A 234 -20.41 16.07 18.39
C PRO A 234 -19.57 17.31 18.72
N GLY A 235 -19.94 18.46 18.14
CA GLY A 235 -19.28 19.75 18.39
C GLY A 235 -18.59 20.36 17.17
N ASP A 236 -18.70 19.73 16.01
CA ASP A 236 -18.03 20.18 14.79
C ASP A 236 -18.64 21.41 14.15
N GLU A 237 -17.77 22.16 13.47
CA GLU A 237 -18.13 23.29 12.60
C GLU A 237 -18.71 22.83 11.26
N TYR A 238 -18.41 21.59 10.83
CA TYR A 238 -18.71 21.09 9.49
C TYR A 238 -19.82 20.02 9.50
N ASP A 239 -20.66 20.06 8.47
CA ASP A 239 -21.74 19.09 8.24
C ASP A 239 -21.70 18.43 6.85
N GLU A 240 -22.66 17.54 6.59
CA GLU A 240 -22.75 16.76 5.34
C GLU A 240 -23.06 17.57 4.07
N TYR A 241 -23.26 18.89 4.17
CA TYR A 241 -23.48 19.82 3.06
C TYR A 241 -22.28 20.74 2.82
N ASP A 242 -21.28 20.70 3.69
CA ASP A 242 -20.04 21.42 3.46
C ASP A 242 -19.23 20.77 2.33
N ALA A 243 -18.76 21.62 1.43
CA ALA A 243 -17.88 21.22 0.35
C ALA A 243 -16.56 21.96 0.48
N ARG A 244 -15.46 21.23 0.40
CA ARG A 244 -14.12 21.83 0.25
C ARG A 244 -13.83 21.97 -1.24
N THR A 245 -13.44 23.17 -1.66
CA THR A 245 -12.73 23.32 -2.92
C THR A 245 -11.30 22.83 -2.69
N SER A 246 -10.92 21.74 -3.35
CA SER A 246 -9.53 21.28 -3.49
C SER A 246 -8.62 22.40 -3.98
#